data_AF-A0A662XWJ9-F1
#
_entry.id   AF-A0A662XWJ9-F1
#
_cell.length_a   1.000
_cell.length_b   1.000
_cell.length_c   1.000
_cell.angle_alpha   90.00
_cell.angle_beta   90.00
_cell.angle_gamma   90.00
#
_symmetry.space_group_name_H-M   'P 1'
#
loop_
_entity.id
_entity.type
_entity.pdbx_description
1 polymer ?
#
loop_
_entity_poly.entity_id
_entity_poly.type
_entity_poly.pdbx_seq_one_letter_code
_entity_poly.pdbx_strand_id
1 'polypeptide(L)'
;MNADMAIFFSSVDQICTLNQQLLDHLSRHLEETSAVPPLPPHTEDELTTSTDSEDSAGSGIRVHRAGAIFHAYAPLLQLYTSYASRHSAALSALDSPQFAGFLRELPAEADENRLRRYLNMPVERIPRYKMLLQELLGSTPPEHVDYVPLQSAIRSVDRVANKIEEISARRENARTLAAVGAKVGLDLRGRRFVRDGTLRKVCRSKVQKYYFVLLEDGECLLVLLLLLF
;
A
#
# COMPACT_ATOMS: atom_id res chain seq x y z
N MET A 1 26.70 10.16 4.33
CA MET A 1 25.40 9.52 4.03
C MET A 1 24.43 10.61 3.63
N ASN A 2 23.77 10.54 2.47
CA ASN A 2 22.83 11.57 2.01
C ASN A 2 21.63 11.64 2.97
N ALA A 3 21.20 12.84 3.39
CA ALA A 3 20.11 13.03 4.36
C ALA A 3 18.81 12.31 3.92
N ASP A 4 18.53 12.28 2.62
CA ASP A 4 17.38 11.60 2.04
C ASP A 4 17.39 10.09 2.25
N MET A 5 18.57 9.47 2.20
CA MET A 5 18.72 8.03 2.46
C MET A 5 18.54 7.72 3.94
N ALA A 6 19.05 8.55 4.84
CA ALA A 6 18.84 8.39 6.28
C ALA A 6 17.35 8.48 6.64
N ILE A 7 16.62 9.44 6.05
CA ILE A 7 15.17 9.59 6.25
C ILE A 7 14.41 8.38 5.67
N PHE A 8 14.86 7.85 4.53
CA PHE A 8 14.26 6.66 3.93
C PHE A 8 14.40 5.43 4.83
N PHE A 9 15.61 5.13 5.31
CA PHE A 9 15.83 3.98 6.20
C PHE A 9 15.14 4.16 7.56
N SER A 10 15.06 5.38 8.09
CA SER A 10 14.23 5.66 9.27
C SER A 10 12.74 5.31 9.05
N SER A 11 12.22 5.53 7.84
CA SER A 11 10.86 5.13 7.48
C SER A 11 10.70 3.59 7.42
N VAL A 12 11.76 2.85 7.04
CA VAL A 12 11.79 1.38 7.06
C VAL A 12 11.70 0.87 8.49
N ASP A 13 12.52 1.40 9.41
CA ASP A 13 12.55 0.96 10.80
C ASP A 13 11.19 1.16 11.49
N GLN A 14 10.53 2.29 11.22
CA GLN A 14 9.17 2.56 11.70
C GLN A 14 8.16 1.54 11.17
N ILE A 15 8.21 1.21 9.88
CA ILE A 15 7.34 0.20 9.28
C ILE A 15 7.62 -1.18 9.88
N CYS A 16 8.87 -1.59 10.02
CA CYS A 16 9.24 -2.86 10.64
C CYS A 16 8.71 -2.95 12.07
N THR A 17 8.91 -1.91 12.87
CA THR A 17 8.42 -1.84 14.25
C THR A 17 6.89 -1.96 14.31
N LEU A 18 6.19 -1.21 13.45
CA LEU A 18 4.73 -1.28 13.37
C LEU A 18 4.24 -2.69 13.01
N ASN A 19 4.87 -3.34 12.03
CA ASN A 19 4.45 -4.68 11.62
C ASN A 19 4.79 -5.74 12.65
N GLN A 20 5.90 -5.60 13.39
CA GLN A 20 6.22 -6.49 14.51
C GLN A 20 5.14 -6.38 15.59
N GLN A 21 4.79 -5.16 16.00
CA GLN A 21 3.73 -4.93 16.98
C GLN A 21 2.36 -5.46 16.52
N LEU A 22 2.02 -5.28 15.24
CA LEU A 22 0.79 -5.81 14.66
C LEU A 22 0.80 -7.34 14.66
N LEU A 23 1.90 -7.96 14.23
CA LEU A 23 2.05 -9.41 14.22
C LEU A 23 1.95 -9.98 15.64
N ASP A 24 2.66 -9.41 16.60
CA ASP A 24 2.65 -9.86 17.99
C ASP A 24 1.23 -9.78 18.59
N HIS A 25 0.46 -8.75 18.24
CA HIS A 25 -0.93 -8.62 18.69
C HIS A 25 -1.84 -9.67 18.04
N LEU A 26 -1.72 -9.88 16.73
CA LEU A 26 -2.49 -10.89 16.02
C LEU A 26 -2.16 -12.31 16.53
N SER A 27 -0.89 -12.61 16.76
CA SER A 27 -0.43 -13.90 17.27
C SER A 27 -0.94 -14.16 18.69
N ARG A 28 -0.80 -13.18 19.60
CA ARG A 28 -1.35 -13.31 20.97
C ARG A 28 -2.85 -13.52 20.97
N HIS A 29 -3.61 -12.77 20.15
CA HIS A 29 -5.05 -12.95 20.01
C HIS A 29 -5.41 -14.37 19.54
N LEU A 30 -4.62 -14.93 18.61
CA LEU A 30 -4.82 -16.29 18.12
C LEU A 30 -4.52 -17.34 19.20
N GLU A 31 -3.44 -17.16 19.95
CA GLU A 31 -3.05 -18.04 21.07
C GLU A 31 -4.11 -18.02 22.17
N GLU A 32 -4.55 -16.84 22.62
CA GLU A 32 -5.58 -16.68 23.65
C GLU A 32 -6.92 -17.30 23.22
N THR A 33 -7.31 -17.17 21.96
CA THR A 33 -8.55 -17.77 21.43
C THR A 33 -8.41 -19.29 21.24
N SER A 34 -7.19 -19.80 21.07
CA SER A 34 -6.91 -21.23 20.86
C SER A 34 -6.73 -22.01 22.17
N ALA A 35 -6.14 -21.39 23.19
CA ALA A 35 -5.70 -22.03 24.44
C ALA A 35 -6.80 -22.23 25.49
N VAL A 36 -8.00 -21.66 25.32
CA VAL A 36 -9.12 -21.88 26.25
C VAL A 36 -9.67 -23.31 26.07
N PRO A 37 -9.60 -24.20 27.08
CA PRO A 37 -10.13 -25.58 26.98
C PRO A 37 -11.66 -25.61 27.04
N PRO A 38 -12.33 -26.60 26.42
CA PRO A 38 -13.70 -26.92 26.79
C PRO A 38 -13.74 -27.42 28.24
N LEU A 39 -14.70 -26.94 29.04
CA LEU A 39 -14.91 -27.36 30.42
C LEU A 39 -14.96 -28.90 30.55
N PRO A 40 -14.51 -29.48 31.68
CA PRO A 40 -14.62 -30.93 31.90
C PRO A 40 -16.09 -31.36 32.00
N PRO A 41 -16.43 -32.62 31.66
CA PRO A 41 -17.78 -33.13 31.81
C PRO A 41 -18.15 -33.15 33.30
N HIS A 42 -19.29 -32.57 33.63
CA HIS A 42 -19.88 -32.63 34.96
C HIS A 42 -20.13 -34.11 35.33
N THR A 43 -19.48 -34.57 36.40
CA THR A 43 -19.86 -35.81 37.07
C THR A 43 -21.20 -35.55 37.77
N GLU A 44 -22.21 -36.33 37.39
CA GLU A 44 -23.51 -36.39 38.06
C GLU A 44 -23.32 -36.95 39.48
N ASP A 45 -23.67 -36.17 40.51
CA ASP A 45 -24.47 -36.60 41.68
C ASP A 45 -24.50 -35.47 42.73
N GLU A 46 -25.64 -34.77 42.85
CA GLU A 46 -26.52 -34.85 44.03
C GLU A 46 -27.65 -33.80 43.96
N LEU A 47 -28.83 -34.29 44.29
CA LEU A 47 -30.15 -33.69 44.33
C LEU A 47 -30.29 -32.61 45.43
N THR A 48 -30.62 -31.37 45.09
CA THR A 48 -31.56 -30.53 45.89
C THR A 48 -32.31 -29.48 45.06
N THR A 49 -33.60 -29.40 45.38
CA THR A 49 -34.76 -28.71 44.80
C THR A 49 -34.72 -27.17 44.70
N SER A 50 -35.47 -26.67 43.70
CA SER A 50 -36.23 -25.39 43.55
C SER A 50 -35.58 -24.10 42.98
N THR A 51 -36.12 -23.71 41.80
CA THR A 51 -36.46 -22.36 41.27
C THR A 51 -35.44 -21.22 41.36
N ASP A 52 -34.85 -20.82 40.22
CA ASP A 52 -35.22 -19.60 39.49
C ASP A 52 -34.25 -19.31 38.33
N SER A 53 -34.79 -18.78 37.23
CA SER A 53 -34.13 -18.10 36.09
C SER A 53 -33.31 -18.94 35.10
N GLU A 54 -33.88 -19.08 33.91
CA GLU A 54 -33.18 -19.43 32.66
C GLU A 54 -32.13 -18.35 32.33
N ASP A 55 -30.88 -18.57 32.74
CA ASP A 55 -29.74 -17.98 32.03
C ASP A 55 -29.16 -19.06 31.11
N SER A 56 -29.57 -18.97 29.85
CA SER A 56 -29.11 -19.82 28.76
C SER A 56 -27.59 -19.91 28.79
N ALA A 57 -27.10 -21.11 29.09
CA ALA A 57 -25.71 -21.51 29.04
C ALA A 57 -25.01 -20.90 27.81
N GLY A 58 -24.15 -19.91 28.05
CA GLY A 58 -23.32 -19.30 27.02
C GLY A 58 -22.38 -20.35 26.46
N SER A 59 -22.77 -20.98 25.36
CA SER A 59 -21.86 -21.72 24.49
C SER A 59 -20.65 -20.83 24.23
N GLY A 60 -19.47 -21.26 24.68
CA GLY A 60 -18.21 -20.54 24.54
C GLY A 60 -17.78 -20.48 23.08
N ILE A 61 -18.51 -19.73 22.25
CA ILE A 61 -18.18 -19.49 20.86
C ILE A 61 -16.88 -18.69 20.86
N ARG A 62 -15.84 -19.27 20.25
CA ARG A 62 -14.56 -18.60 20.02
C ARG A 62 -14.79 -17.48 19.02
N VAL A 63 -14.67 -16.24 19.46
CA VAL A 63 -14.88 -15.06 18.60
C VAL A 63 -13.54 -14.42 18.27
N HIS A 64 -13.09 -14.59 17.03
CA HIS A 64 -11.90 -13.89 16.53
C HIS A 64 -12.24 -12.43 16.18
N ARG A 65 -11.33 -11.50 16.52
CA ARG A 65 -11.55 -10.05 16.35
C ARG A 65 -10.41 -9.36 15.62
N ALA A 66 -9.95 -9.97 14.53
CA ALA A 66 -8.83 -9.48 13.74
C ALA A 66 -9.12 -8.09 13.13
N GLY A 67 -10.37 -7.82 12.76
CA GLY A 67 -10.83 -6.52 12.29
C GLY A 67 -10.66 -5.41 13.32
N ALA A 68 -10.98 -5.67 14.59
CA ALA A 68 -10.75 -4.72 15.69
C ALA A 68 -9.27 -4.39 15.87
N ILE A 69 -8.40 -5.40 15.80
CA ILE A 69 -6.94 -5.22 15.86
C ILE A 69 -6.48 -4.38 14.66
N PHE A 70 -6.84 -4.75 13.44
CA PHE A 70 -6.47 -3.98 12.26
C PHE A 70 -7.03 -2.56 12.29
N HIS A 71 -8.25 -2.35 12.79
CA HIS A 71 -8.86 -1.04 12.92
C HIS A 71 -8.04 -0.12 13.83
N ALA A 72 -7.53 -0.64 14.95
CA ALA A 72 -6.68 0.10 15.87
C ALA A 72 -5.33 0.51 15.24
N TYR A 73 -4.76 -0.33 14.36
CA TYR A 73 -3.47 -0.06 13.71
C TYR A 73 -3.60 0.70 12.39
N ALA A 74 -4.78 0.69 11.76
CA ALA A 74 -4.97 1.26 10.42
C ALA A 74 -4.57 2.74 10.30
N PRO A 75 -4.79 3.63 11.29
CA PRO A 75 -4.28 5.00 11.24
C PRO A 75 -2.76 5.07 11.11
N LEU A 76 -2.03 4.15 11.75
CA LEU A 76 -0.57 4.10 11.73
C LEU A 76 -0.01 3.65 10.37
N LEU A 77 -0.82 2.98 9.54
CA LEU A 77 -0.42 2.58 8.18
C LEU A 77 -0.16 3.80 7.27
N GLN A 78 -0.53 5.02 7.68
CA GLN A 78 -0.12 6.24 6.98
C GLN A 78 1.41 6.36 6.85
N LEU A 79 2.20 5.75 7.73
CA LEU A 79 3.66 5.67 7.62
C LEU A 79 4.14 5.09 6.28
N TYR A 80 3.34 4.20 5.66
CA TYR A 80 3.65 3.65 4.34
C TYR A 80 3.58 4.70 3.23
N THR A 81 2.77 5.75 3.38
CA THR A 81 2.73 6.84 2.39
C THR A 81 4.04 7.62 2.39
N SER A 82 4.63 7.85 3.58
CA SER A 82 5.95 8.46 3.74
C SER A 82 7.05 7.61 3.12
N TYR A 83 7.01 6.30 3.32
CA TYR A 83 7.91 5.35 2.65
C TYR A 83 7.75 5.40 1.11
N ALA A 84 6.51 5.26 0.62
CA ALA A 84 6.21 5.32 -0.80
C ALA A 84 6.73 6.61 -1.42
N SER A 85 6.60 7.76 -0.73
CA SER A 85 7.07 9.08 -1.19
C SER A 85 8.59 9.24 -1.34
N ARG A 86 9.39 8.27 -0.85
CA ARG A 86 10.85 8.20 -1.02
C ARG A 86 11.36 6.93 -1.73
N HIS A 87 10.51 5.90 -1.86
CA HIS A 87 10.83 4.62 -2.49
C HIS A 87 11.53 4.73 -3.86
N SER A 88 11.03 5.57 -4.77
CA SER A 88 11.65 5.74 -6.10
C SER A 88 13.09 6.26 -6.03
N ALA A 89 13.38 7.19 -5.12
CA ALA A 89 14.73 7.73 -4.97
C ALA A 89 15.68 6.66 -4.42
N ALA A 90 15.20 5.79 -3.52
CA ALA A 90 15.95 4.64 -3.05
C ALA A 90 16.26 3.66 -4.19
N LEU A 91 15.28 3.33 -5.04
CA LEU A 91 15.51 2.47 -6.22
C LEU A 91 16.50 3.10 -7.20
N SER A 92 16.41 4.40 -7.47
CA SER A 92 17.37 5.10 -8.34
C SER A 92 18.79 5.16 -7.74
N ALA A 93 18.92 5.16 -6.42
CA ALA A 93 20.23 5.07 -5.78
C ALA A 93 20.90 3.70 -6.02
N LEU A 94 20.11 2.63 -6.21
CA LEU A 94 20.64 1.32 -6.58
C LEU A 94 21.22 1.29 -8.00
N ASP A 95 20.70 2.13 -8.91
CA ASP A 95 21.23 2.27 -10.27
C ASP A 95 22.54 3.08 -10.35
N SER A 96 23.04 3.59 -9.22
CA SER A 96 24.21 4.47 -9.19
C SER A 96 25.53 3.71 -9.38
N PRO A 97 26.54 4.27 -10.09
CA PRO A 97 27.86 3.66 -10.21
C PRO A 97 28.55 3.43 -8.85
N GLN A 98 28.26 4.29 -7.87
CA GLN A 98 28.78 4.17 -6.50
C GLN A 98 28.23 2.91 -5.83
N PHE A 99 26.92 2.65 -5.96
CA PHE A 99 26.31 1.45 -5.40
C PHE A 99 26.77 0.19 -6.12
N ALA A 100 26.91 0.23 -7.44
CA ALA A 100 27.50 -0.86 -8.22
C ALA A 100 28.97 -1.15 -7.83
N GLY A 101 29.71 -0.12 -7.41
CA GLY A 101 31.04 -0.27 -6.81
C GLY A 101 30.98 -1.00 -5.47
N PHE A 102 30.14 -0.52 -4.56
CA PHE A 102 29.94 -1.10 -3.24
C PHE A 102 29.46 -2.57 -3.30
N LEU A 103 28.52 -2.91 -4.18
CA LEU A 103 28.04 -4.28 -4.36
C LEU A 103 29.16 -5.26 -4.73
N ARG A 104 30.19 -4.81 -5.47
CA ARG A 104 31.34 -5.66 -5.84
C ARG A 104 32.25 -5.99 -4.67
N GLU A 105 32.17 -5.24 -3.57
CA GLU A 105 32.93 -5.47 -2.34
C GLU A 105 32.20 -6.39 -1.35
N LEU A 106 30.92 -6.70 -1.61
CA LEU A 106 30.10 -7.56 -0.77
C LEU A 106 30.23 -9.04 -1.16
N PRO A 107 29.84 -9.97 -0.25
CA PRO A 107 29.76 -11.39 -0.55
C PRO A 107 28.86 -11.68 -1.75
N ALA A 108 29.08 -12.81 -2.45
CA ALA A 108 28.32 -13.18 -3.65
C ALA A 108 26.82 -13.35 -3.40
N GLU A 109 26.41 -13.55 -2.16
CA GLU A 109 25.02 -13.64 -1.72
C GLU A 109 24.31 -12.28 -1.70
N ALA A 110 25.05 -11.17 -1.80
CA ALA A 110 24.53 -9.82 -1.89
C ALA A 110 23.95 -9.58 -3.30
N ASP A 111 22.66 -9.89 -3.45
CA ASP A 111 21.92 -9.73 -4.70
C ASP A 111 21.15 -8.41 -4.72
N GLU A 112 21.50 -7.53 -5.66
CA GLU A 112 20.77 -6.28 -5.92
C GLU A 112 19.28 -6.53 -6.20
N ASN A 113 18.95 -7.60 -6.94
CA ASN A 113 17.56 -7.93 -7.25
C ASN A 113 16.78 -8.32 -6.00
N ARG A 114 17.44 -8.99 -5.05
CA ARG A 114 16.88 -9.30 -3.74
C ARG A 114 16.62 -8.03 -2.93
N LEU A 115 17.56 -7.08 -2.92
CA LEU A 115 17.34 -5.79 -2.27
C LEU A 115 16.18 -5.01 -2.92
N ARG A 116 16.13 -4.92 -4.26
CA ARG A 116 15.01 -4.30 -4.99
C ARG A 116 13.67 -4.92 -4.61
N ARG A 117 13.60 -6.26 -4.56
CA ARG A 117 12.40 -6.98 -4.10
C ARG A 117 12.01 -6.56 -2.69
N TYR A 118 12.94 -6.52 -1.74
CA TYR A 118 12.64 -6.09 -0.37
C TYR A 118 12.16 -4.64 -0.28
N LEU A 119 12.69 -3.73 -1.11
CA LEU A 119 12.24 -2.34 -1.14
C LEU A 119 10.83 -2.21 -1.76
N ASN A 120 10.44 -3.09 -2.68
CA ASN A 120 9.08 -3.09 -3.24
C ASN A 120 8.03 -3.61 -2.25
N MET A 121 8.39 -4.57 -1.39
CA MET A 121 7.44 -5.28 -0.51
C MET A 121 6.52 -4.36 0.32
N PRO A 122 6.97 -3.26 0.97
CA PRO A 122 6.08 -2.39 1.72
C PRO A 122 4.98 -1.72 0.87
N VAL A 123 5.30 -1.35 -0.37
CA VAL A 123 4.34 -0.75 -1.31
C VAL A 123 3.28 -1.77 -1.71
N GLU A 124 3.67 -3.03 -1.90
CA GLU A 124 2.78 -4.15 -2.25
C GLU A 124 1.96 -4.67 -1.05
N ARG A 125 2.43 -4.45 0.17
CA ARG A 125 1.81 -4.97 1.40
C ARG A 125 0.43 -4.38 1.67
N ILE A 126 0.26 -3.08 1.43
CA ILE A 126 -1.01 -2.38 1.71
C ILE A 126 -2.15 -2.89 0.83
N PRO A 127 -2.00 -3.03 -0.50
CA PRO A 127 -3.00 -3.70 -1.35
C PRO A 127 -3.35 -5.11 -0.87
N ARG A 128 -2.35 -5.88 -0.41
CA ARG A 128 -2.57 -7.23 0.11
C ARG A 128 -3.43 -7.23 1.38
N TYR A 129 -3.20 -6.30 2.31
CA TYR A 129 -4.06 -6.18 3.50
C TYR A 129 -5.51 -5.86 3.13
N LYS A 130 -5.73 -4.98 2.14
CA LYS A 130 -7.09 -4.68 1.66
C LYS A 130 -7.79 -5.95 1.17
N MET A 131 -7.13 -6.73 0.31
CA MET A 131 -7.69 -7.97 -0.23
C MET A 131 -8.03 -8.98 0.88
N LEU A 132 -7.09 -9.23 1.80
CA LEU A 132 -7.28 -10.19 2.89
C LEU A 132 -8.41 -9.77 3.84
N LEU A 133 -8.51 -8.48 4.18
CA LEU A 133 -9.59 -7.97 5.03
C LEU A 133 -10.95 -8.03 4.32
N GLN A 134 -11.00 -7.80 3.01
CA GLN A 134 -12.23 -7.95 2.21
C GLN A 134 -12.69 -9.41 2.14
N GLU A 135 -11.76 -10.35 1.97
CA GLU A 135 -12.04 -11.79 2.01
C GLU A 135 -12.58 -12.22 3.37
N LEU A 136 -11.94 -11.74 4.45
CA LEU A 136 -12.40 -11.99 5.82
C LEU A 136 -13.80 -11.41 6.07
N LEU A 137 -14.06 -10.17 5.64
CA LEU A 137 -15.39 -9.55 5.73
C LEU A 137 -16.44 -10.36 4.95
N GLY A 138 -16.10 -10.87 3.77
CA GLY A 138 -17.00 -11.72 2.97
C GLY A 138 -17.39 -13.03 3.65
N SER A 139 -16.56 -13.50 4.59
CA SER A 139 -16.82 -14.68 5.43
C SER A 139 -17.38 -14.34 6.81
N THR A 140 -17.67 -13.06 7.09
CA THR A 140 -18.13 -12.58 8.39
C THR A 140 -19.59 -12.12 8.30
N PRO A 141 -20.54 -12.75 9.03
CA PRO A 141 -21.93 -12.31 9.07
C PRO A 141 -22.09 -10.89 9.63
N PRO A 142 -23.11 -10.11 9.21
CA PRO A 142 -23.36 -8.75 9.72
C PRO A 142 -23.54 -8.66 11.24
N GLU A 143 -24.03 -9.73 11.88
CA GLU A 143 -24.27 -9.83 13.32
C GLU A 143 -22.98 -10.08 14.11
N HIS A 144 -21.90 -10.47 13.43
CA HIS A 144 -20.63 -10.76 14.06
C HIS A 144 -19.99 -9.46 14.59
N VAL A 145 -19.48 -9.50 15.82
CA VAL A 145 -18.92 -8.32 16.52
C VAL A 145 -17.76 -7.65 15.77
N ASP A 146 -17.07 -8.40 14.91
CA ASP A 146 -15.92 -7.92 14.13
C ASP A 146 -16.32 -7.35 12.75
N TYR A 147 -17.59 -7.44 12.35
CA TYR A 147 -18.06 -6.98 11.04
C TYR A 147 -17.84 -5.47 10.82
N VAL A 148 -18.27 -4.64 11.78
CA VAL A 148 -18.11 -3.17 11.72
C VAL A 148 -16.63 -2.74 11.84
N PRO A 149 -15.83 -3.32 12.75
CA PRO A 149 -14.38 -3.09 12.77
C PRO A 149 -13.70 -3.45 11.44
N LEU A 150 -14.03 -4.58 10.82
CA LEU A 150 -13.48 -4.97 9.52
C LEU A 150 -13.79 -3.95 8.42
N GLN A 151 -15.05 -3.51 8.30
CA GLN A 151 -15.41 -2.45 7.35
C GLN A 151 -14.60 -1.17 7.59
N SER A 152 -14.43 -0.80 8.85
CA SER A 152 -13.68 0.40 9.24
C SER A 152 -12.19 0.28 8.93
N ALA A 153 -11.59 -0.89 9.19
CA ALA A 153 -10.22 -1.19 8.82
C ALA A 153 -10.01 -1.14 7.30
N ILE A 154 -10.90 -1.78 6.52
CA ILE A 154 -10.84 -1.78 5.04
C ILE A 154 -10.87 -0.35 4.50
N ARG A 155 -11.78 0.51 4.96
CA ARG A 155 -11.84 1.92 4.52
C ARG A 155 -10.54 2.68 4.78
N SER A 156 -9.92 2.45 5.94
CA SER A 156 -8.65 3.10 6.30
C SER A 156 -7.49 2.58 5.46
N VAL A 157 -7.38 1.26 5.28
CA VAL A 157 -6.36 0.64 4.42
C VAL A 157 -6.52 1.09 2.96
N ASP A 158 -7.76 1.16 2.46
CA ASP A 158 -8.05 1.63 1.11
C ASP A 158 -7.60 3.07 0.88
N ARG A 159 -7.84 3.95 1.86
CA ARG A 159 -7.35 5.34 1.80
C ARG A 159 -5.83 5.41 1.69
N VAL A 160 -5.11 4.58 2.44
CA VAL A 160 -3.64 4.49 2.39
C VAL A 160 -3.20 3.93 1.03
N ALA A 161 -3.85 2.88 0.52
CA ALA A 161 -3.56 2.29 -0.78
C ALA A 161 -3.70 3.32 -1.91
N ASN A 162 -4.84 4.03 -1.95
CA ASN A 162 -5.10 5.07 -2.94
C ASN A 162 -4.07 6.20 -2.86
N LYS A 163 -3.60 6.55 -1.65
CA LYS A 163 -2.56 7.56 -1.50
C LYS A 163 -1.20 7.11 -2.04
N ILE A 164 -0.84 5.85 -1.82
CA ILE A 164 0.38 5.24 -2.39
C ILE A 164 0.31 5.20 -3.92
N GLU A 165 -0.85 4.87 -4.47
CA GLU A 165 -1.10 4.88 -5.91
C GLU A 165 -0.97 6.30 -6.49
N GLU A 166 -1.59 7.30 -5.85
CA GLU A 166 -1.48 8.72 -6.25
C GLU A 166 -0.01 9.19 -6.25
N ILE A 167 0.76 8.83 -5.21
CA ILE A 167 2.20 9.13 -5.13
C ILE A 167 2.95 8.52 -6.30
N SER A 168 2.64 7.26 -6.64
CA SER A 168 3.29 6.51 -7.71
C SER A 168 2.93 7.09 -9.08
N ALA A 169 1.66 7.37 -9.32
CA ALA A 169 1.15 7.97 -10.55
C ALA A 169 1.73 9.38 -10.77
N ARG A 170 1.75 10.22 -9.73
CA ARG A 170 2.31 11.59 -9.81
C ARG A 170 3.79 11.57 -10.22
N ARG A 171 4.54 10.59 -9.72
CA ARG A 171 5.96 10.44 -10.06
C ARG A 171 6.17 9.95 -11.49
N GLU A 172 5.44 8.93 -11.91
CA GLU A 172 5.55 8.43 -13.29
C GLU A 172 5.19 9.52 -14.29
N ASN A 173 4.16 10.29 -13.98
CA ASN A 173 3.80 11.49 -14.71
C ASN A 173 4.95 12.51 -14.77
N ALA A 174 5.57 12.83 -13.63
CA ALA A 174 6.72 13.75 -13.58
C ALA A 174 7.93 13.25 -14.39
N ARG A 175 8.22 11.93 -14.34
CA ARG A 175 9.29 11.30 -15.13
C ARG A 175 9.00 11.40 -16.63
N THR A 176 7.76 11.11 -17.02
CA THR A 176 7.32 11.21 -18.41
C THR A 176 7.42 12.65 -18.92
N LEU A 177 6.96 13.63 -18.13
CA LEU A 177 7.04 15.05 -18.49
C LEU A 177 8.48 15.56 -18.60
N ALA A 178 9.39 15.07 -17.77
CA ALA A 178 10.81 15.41 -17.90
C ALA A 178 11.39 14.89 -19.22
N ALA A 179 11.09 13.64 -19.59
CA ALA A 179 11.54 13.05 -20.85
C ALA A 179 10.95 13.75 -22.08
N VAL A 180 9.63 14.00 -22.08
CA VAL A 180 8.94 14.69 -23.17
C VAL A 180 9.40 16.15 -23.24
N GLY A 181 9.49 16.84 -22.11
CA GLY A 181 9.96 18.23 -22.02
C GLY A 181 11.37 18.40 -22.59
N ALA A 182 12.29 17.48 -22.28
CA ALA A 182 13.63 17.46 -22.86
C ALA A 182 13.61 17.24 -24.38
N LYS A 183 12.73 16.34 -24.87
CA LYS A 183 12.55 16.08 -26.31
C LYS A 183 12.03 17.30 -27.08
N VAL A 184 11.15 18.09 -26.44
CA VAL A 184 10.49 19.23 -27.09
C VAL A 184 11.13 20.59 -26.76
N GLY A 185 12.10 20.63 -25.84
CA GLY A 185 12.70 21.88 -25.37
C GLY A 185 11.75 22.77 -24.57
N LEU A 186 10.74 22.19 -23.90
CA LEU A 186 9.75 22.91 -23.09
C LEU A 186 9.77 22.42 -21.64
N ASP A 187 9.54 23.33 -20.70
CA ASP A 187 9.29 22.97 -19.31
C ASP A 187 7.82 22.56 -19.12
N LEU A 188 7.60 21.27 -18.91
CA LEU A 188 6.27 20.69 -18.71
C LEU A 188 6.01 20.30 -17.24
N ARG A 189 6.83 20.78 -16.30
CA ARG A 189 6.69 20.46 -14.86
C ARG A 189 5.30 20.86 -14.33
N GLY A 190 4.75 20.02 -13.46
CA GLY A 190 3.47 20.26 -12.80
C GLY A 190 2.22 19.99 -13.66
N ARG A 191 2.37 19.64 -14.93
CA ARG A 191 1.26 19.25 -15.82
C ARG A 191 0.86 17.78 -15.60
N ARG A 192 -0.25 17.33 -16.19
CA ARG A 192 -0.60 15.91 -16.31
C ARG A 192 -0.45 15.47 -17.76
N PHE A 193 0.49 14.57 -18.01
CA PHE A 193 0.72 13.96 -19.31
C PHE A 193 -0.41 13.00 -19.65
N VAL A 194 -0.89 13.07 -20.89
CA VAL A 194 -1.86 12.11 -21.42
C VAL A 194 -1.21 11.28 -22.53
N ARG A 195 -0.60 11.94 -23.52
CA ARG A 195 0.00 11.29 -24.69
C ARG A 195 0.89 12.24 -25.49
N ASP A 196 1.82 11.71 -26.27
CA ASP A 196 2.52 12.45 -27.32
C ASP A 196 2.63 11.65 -28.63
N GLY A 197 2.98 12.34 -29.72
CA GLY A 197 3.20 11.68 -31.00
C GLY A 197 3.23 12.62 -32.21
N THR A 198 3.74 12.11 -33.33
CA THR A 198 3.75 12.84 -34.60
C THR A 198 2.40 12.68 -35.31
N LEU A 199 1.73 13.79 -35.61
CA LEU A 199 0.53 13.79 -36.45
C LEU A 199 0.70 14.73 -37.65
N ARG A 200 -0.20 14.58 -38.63
CA ARG A 200 -0.26 15.44 -39.81
C ARG A 200 -1.40 16.44 -39.64
N LYS A 201 -1.07 17.73 -39.69
CA LYS A 201 -2.06 18.81 -39.78
C LYS A 201 -2.37 19.07 -41.24
N VAL A 202 -3.63 18.90 -41.62
CA VAL A 202 -4.13 19.27 -42.94
C VAL A 202 -4.47 20.75 -42.92
N CYS A 203 -3.68 21.57 -43.61
CA CYS A 203 -3.99 22.98 -43.86
C CYS A 203 -4.65 23.12 -45.23
N ARG A 204 -5.23 24.30 -45.52
CA ARG A 204 -5.97 24.56 -46.79
C ARG A 204 -5.18 24.21 -48.06
N SER A 205 -3.85 24.33 -48.03
CA SER A 205 -2.99 24.17 -49.20
C SER A 205 -1.82 23.19 -49.00
N LYS A 206 -1.58 22.70 -47.78
CA LYS A 206 -0.43 21.83 -47.46
C LYS A 206 -0.77 20.88 -46.31
N VAL A 207 -0.24 19.67 -46.37
CA VAL A 207 -0.22 18.74 -45.23
C VAL A 207 1.15 18.83 -44.59
N GLN A 208 1.21 19.20 -43.32
CA GLN A 208 2.47 19.38 -42.59
C GLN A 208 2.50 18.49 -41.34
N LYS A 209 3.65 17.89 -41.06
CA LYS A 209 3.87 17.05 -39.87
C LYS A 209 4.24 17.92 -38.67
N TYR A 210 3.64 17.63 -37.53
CA TYR A 210 3.93 18.27 -36.25
C TYR A 210 4.09 17.20 -35.16
N TYR A 211 4.86 17.53 -34.14
CA TYR A 211 4.86 16.78 -32.89
C TYR A 211 3.81 17.36 -31.94
N PHE A 212 2.97 16.49 -31.41
CA PHE A 212 1.88 16.85 -30.50
C PHE A 212 2.21 16.31 -29.11
N VAL A 213 1.99 17.14 -28.11
CA VAL A 213 1.95 16.73 -26.70
C VAL A 213 0.58 17.08 -26.15
N LEU A 214 -0.12 16.06 -25.67
CA LEU A 214 -1.43 16.15 -25.05
C LEU A 214 -1.26 16.15 -23.53
N LEU A 215 -1.69 17.24 -22.92
CA LEU A 215 -1.67 17.46 -21.49
C LEU A 215 -3.09 17.69 -20.99
N GLU A 216 -3.36 17.34 -19.74
CA GLU A 216 -4.56 17.75 -19.03
C GLU A 216 -4.25 18.98 -18.17
N ASP A 217 -5.11 19.99 -18.27
CA ASP A 217 -5.05 21.24 -17.49
C ASP A 217 -6.42 21.50 -16.87
N GLY A 218 -6.64 20.94 -15.67
CA GLY A 218 -7.94 20.99 -15.00
C GLY A 218 -9.03 20.32 -15.85
N GLU A 219 -10.02 21.11 -16.28
CA GLU A 219 -11.16 20.64 -17.10
C GLU A 219 -10.87 20.58 -18.61
N CYS A 220 -9.69 21.02 -19.06
CA CYS A 220 -9.37 21.16 -20.48
C CYS A 220 -8.20 20.28 -20.92
N LEU A 221 -8.26 19.79 -22.16
CA LEU A 221 -7.13 19.18 -22.85
C LEU A 221 -6.30 20.26 -23.53
N LEU A 222 -5.04 20.42 -23.12
CA LEU A 222 -4.09 21.32 -23.75
C LEU A 222 -3.27 20.55 -24.80
N VAL A 223 -3.30 21.02 -26.04
CA VAL A 223 -2.52 20.45 -27.15
C VAL A 223 -1.40 21.41 -27.52
N LEU A 224 -0.16 21.01 -27.27
CA LEU A 224 1.02 21.74 -27.74
C LEU A 224 1.42 21.25 -29.12
N LEU A 225 1.51 22.18 -30.08
CA LEU A 225 1.85 21.91 -31.47
C LEU A 225 3.28 22.40 -31.77
N LEU A 226 4.18 21.48 -32.12
CA LEU A 226 5.58 21.80 -32.40
C LEU A 226 5.95 21.41 -33.83
N LEU A 227 6.52 22.37 -34.56
CA LEU A 227 7.04 22.13 -35.92
C LEU A 227 8.22 21.17 -35.84
N LEU A 228 8.14 20.07 -36.58
CA LEU A 228 9.30 19.24 -36.87
C LEU A 228 10.04 19.89 -38.05
N PHE A 229 11.26 20.38 -37.81
CA PHE A 229 12.17 20.87 -38.85
C PHE A 229 12.78 19.69 -39.61
#